data_AF-Q67UK0-F1
#
_entry.id   AF-Q67UK0-F1
#
_cell.length_a   1.000
_cell.length_b   1.000
_cell.length_c   1.000
_cell.angle_alpha   90.00
_cell.angle_beta   90.00
_cell.angle_gamma   90.00
#
_symmetry.space_group_name_H-M   'P 1'
#
loop_
_entity.id
_entity.type
_entity.pdbx_description
1 polymer ?
#
loop_
_entity_poly.entity_id
_entity_poly.type
_entity_poly.pdbx_seq_one_letter_code
_entity_poly.pdbx_strand_id
1 'polypeptide(L)'
;MAAATPCHKGRSATAPKDHIPSLSDTIVDKVTHLLEVSKGEELSIKVVGHNLGALLAVLAANELHACLATDTERDITDHHRLPLPIAVVSFNDPNIDNRVFIDHLQN
;
A
#
# COMPACT_ATOMS: atom_id res chain seq x y z
N MET A 1 -16.51 4.88 12.95
CA MET A 1 -15.87 5.87 12.06
C MET A 1 -14.37 5.70 12.22
N ALA A 2 -13.78 4.75 11.48
CA ALA A 2 -12.36 4.44 11.58
C ALA A 2 -11.57 5.62 11.00
N ALA A 3 -10.61 6.16 11.77
CA ALA A 3 -9.72 7.18 11.27
C ALA A 3 -8.87 6.59 10.13
N ALA A 4 -8.67 7.35 9.05
CA ALA A 4 -7.79 6.93 7.96
C ALA A 4 -6.38 6.68 8.51
N THR A 5 -5.80 5.53 8.16
CA THR A 5 -4.42 5.21 8.52
C THR A 5 -3.49 6.16 7.77
N PRO A 6 -2.58 6.88 8.46
CA PRO A 6 -1.67 7.79 7.79
C PRO A 6 -0.67 6.99 6.95
N CYS A 7 -0.32 7.52 5.77
CA CYS A 7 0.84 7.03 5.03
C CYS A 7 2.10 7.18 5.90
N HIS A 8 2.85 6.09 6.07
CA HIS A 8 4.06 6.01 6.87
C HIS A 8 5.34 6.27 6.05
N LYS A 9 5.22 6.50 4.75
CA LYS A 9 6.34 6.84 3.86
C LYS A 9 7.28 7.88 4.48
N GLY A 10 8.58 7.58 4.51
CA GLY A 10 9.63 8.47 5.01
C GLY A 10 9.78 8.53 6.54
N ARG A 11 9.03 7.76 7.32
CA ARG A 11 9.24 7.66 8.79
C ARG A 11 10.39 6.70 9.13
N SER A 12 11.62 7.06 8.76
CA SER A 12 12.81 6.39 9.30
C SER A 12 13.26 7.09 10.59
N ALA A 13 13.14 6.38 11.70
CA ALA A 13 13.69 6.81 12.99
C ALA A 13 15.13 6.31 13.11
N THR A 14 16.12 7.03 12.55
CA THR A 14 17.51 7.14 13.06
C THR A 14 18.48 7.71 12.01
N ALA A 15 19.28 8.70 12.46
CA ALA A 15 20.55 9.23 11.94
C ALA A 15 20.74 9.53 10.42
N PRO A 16 21.10 10.78 10.04
CA PRO A 16 21.43 11.14 8.68
C PRO A 16 22.86 10.69 8.36
N LYS A 17 23.04 9.55 7.69
CA LYS A 17 24.25 9.30 6.86
C LYS A 17 24.20 8.14 5.87
N ASP A 18 23.27 7.19 5.98
CA ASP A 18 23.06 6.15 4.96
C ASP A 18 21.57 5.75 4.92
N HIS A 19 20.72 6.60 4.33
CA HIS A 19 19.28 6.35 4.27
C HIS A 19 18.97 5.23 3.27
N ILE A 20 18.93 4.00 3.78
CA ILE A 20 18.37 2.85 3.06
C ILE A 20 16.83 2.98 3.17
N PRO A 21 16.10 3.16 2.05
CA PRO A 21 14.65 3.28 2.11
C PRO A 21 14.04 2.01 2.71
N SER A 22 12.96 2.17 3.46
CA SER A 22 12.23 1.00 3.94
C SER A 22 11.66 0.22 2.75
N LEU A 23 11.33 -1.05 2.97
CA LEU A 23 10.63 -1.85 1.97
C LEU A 23 9.32 -1.17 1.55
N SER A 24 8.58 -0.63 2.52
CA SER A 24 7.34 0.12 2.29
C SER A 24 7.56 1.33 1.40
N ASP A 25 8.59 2.14 1.66
CA ASP A 25 8.93 3.30 0.82
C ASP A 25 9.21 2.85 -0.62
N THR A 26 10.01 1.80 -0.78
CA THR A 26 10.40 1.26 -2.08
C THR A 26 9.19 0.74 -2.85
N ILE A 27 8.26 0.06 -2.18
CA ILE A 27 7.02 -0.45 -2.78
C ILE A 27 6.13 0.72 -3.22
N VAL A 28 5.90 1.71 -2.35
CA VAL A 28 5.07 2.87 -2.67
C VAL A 28 5.66 3.64 -3.84
N ASP A 29 6.96 3.95 -3.81
CA ASP A 29 7.65 4.64 -4.91
C ASP A 29 7.52 3.88 -6.23
N LYS A 30 7.72 2.56 -6.20
CA LYS A 30 7.65 1.75 -7.41
C LYS A 30 6.22 1.69 -7.97
N VAL A 31 5.22 1.53 -7.12
CA VAL A 31 3.81 1.50 -7.53
C VAL A 31 3.39 2.87 -8.05
N THR A 32 3.70 3.96 -7.35
CA THR A 32 3.40 5.32 -7.81
C THR A 32 4.04 5.61 -9.17
N HIS A 33 5.27 5.16 -9.40
CA HIS A 33 5.92 5.28 -10.71
C HIS A 33 5.23 4.42 -11.79
N LEU A 34 4.81 3.20 -11.48
CA LEU A 34 4.04 2.36 -12.41
C LEU A 34 2.71 3.03 -12.79
N LEU A 35 2.02 3.66 -11.85
CA LEU A 35 0.79 4.42 -12.12
C LEU A 35 1.03 5.61 -13.05
N GLU A 36 2.23 6.21 -13.04
CA GLU A 36 2.57 7.32 -13.94
C GLU A 36 2.83 6.88 -15.38
N VAL A 37 3.50 5.73 -15.56
CA VAL A 37 3.85 5.22 -16.88
C VAL A 37 2.68 4.50 -17.55
N SER A 38 1.72 4.01 -16.77
CA SER A 38 0.49 3.36 -17.23
C SER A 38 -0.73 4.30 -17.25
N LYS A 39 -0.51 5.62 -17.35
CA LYS A 39 -1.61 6.60 -17.47
C LYS A 39 -2.50 6.31 -18.67
N GLY A 40 -3.81 6.41 -18.47
CA GLY A 40 -4.82 6.21 -19.51
C GLY A 40 -5.36 4.79 -19.61
N GLU A 41 -4.81 3.83 -18.86
CA GLU A 41 -5.36 2.48 -18.73
C GLU A 41 -6.25 2.37 -17.49
N GLU A 42 -7.22 1.45 -17.50
CA GLU A 42 -7.94 1.05 -16.29
C GLU A 42 -7.01 0.17 -15.44
N LEU A 43 -6.61 0.68 -14.28
CA LEU A 43 -5.62 0.03 -13.43
C LEU A 43 -6.25 -0.62 -12.20
N SER A 44 -5.64 -1.71 -11.75
CA SER A 44 -5.87 -2.32 -10.44
C SER A 44 -4.56 -2.85 -9.88
N ILE A 45 -4.43 -2.89 -8.56
CA ILE A 45 -3.22 -3.39 -7.89
C ILE A 45 -3.54 -4.74 -7.27
N LYS A 46 -2.70 -5.74 -7.55
CA LYS A 46 -2.78 -7.05 -6.92
C LYS A 46 -1.50 -7.33 -6.16
N VAL A 47 -1.62 -7.61 -4.86
CA VAL A 47 -0.50 -7.98 -4.00
C VAL A 47 -0.63 -9.45 -3.64
N VAL A 48 0.40 -10.24 -3.93
CA VAL A 48 0.40 -11.69 -3.69
C VAL A 48 1.53 -12.05 -2.74
N GLY A 49 1.24 -12.90 -1.76
CA GLY A 49 2.24 -13.36 -0.80
C GLY A 49 2.02 -14.80 -0.36
N HIS A 50 3.11 -15.45 0.06
CA HIS A 50 3.11 -16.82 0.58
C HIS A 50 3.86 -16.86 1.92
N ASN A 51 3.31 -17.55 2.92
CA ASN A 51 3.89 -17.65 4.28
C ASN A 51 4.09 -16.24 4.89
N LEU A 52 5.28 -15.92 5.42
CA LEU A 52 5.63 -14.59 5.90
C LEU A 52 5.36 -13.50 4.84
N GLY A 53 5.60 -13.82 3.56
CA GLY A 53 5.32 -12.91 2.45
C GLY A 53 3.85 -12.53 2.35
N ALA A 54 2.95 -13.34 2.87
CA ALA A 54 1.53 -13.06 2.87
C ALA A 54 1.12 -12.04 3.94
N LEU A 55 1.76 -12.07 5.11
CA LEU A 55 1.66 -10.97 6.09
C LEU A 55 2.19 -9.66 5.51
N LEU A 56 3.34 -9.73 4.83
CA LEU A 56 3.92 -8.57 4.15
C LEU A 56 3.02 -8.05 3.04
N ALA A 57 2.33 -8.92 2.30
CA ALA A 57 1.38 -8.53 1.26
C ALA A 57 0.21 -7.72 1.84
N VAL A 58 -0.36 -8.16 2.97
CA VAL A 58 -1.42 -7.43 3.68
C VAL A 58 -0.92 -6.07 4.19
N LEU A 59 0.25 -6.03 4.84
CA LEU A 59 0.84 -4.78 5.33
C LEU A 59 1.16 -3.80 4.21
N ALA A 60 1.76 -4.28 3.12
CA ALA A 60 2.08 -3.47 1.95
C ALA A 60 0.83 -2.94 1.26
N ALA A 61 -0.23 -3.76 1.14
CA ALA A 61 -1.50 -3.32 0.57
C ALA A 61 -2.17 -2.24 1.43
N ASN A 62 -2.14 -2.38 2.76
CA ASN A 62 -2.65 -1.36 3.68
C ASN A 62 -1.86 -0.04 3.54
N GLU A 63 -0.54 -0.12 3.46
CA GLU A 63 0.32 1.06 3.25
C GLU A 63 0.06 1.72 1.89
N LEU A 64 -0.05 0.92 0.81
CA LEU A 64 -0.40 1.42 -0.52
C LEU A 64 -1.77 2.11 -0.51
N HIS A 65 -2.76 1.52 0.15
CA HIS A 65 -4.08 2.15 0.28
C HIS A 65 -3.99 3.50 1.00
N ALA A 66 -3.27 3.55 2.13
CA ALA A 66 -3.07 4.78 2.90
C ALA A 66 -2.35 5.87 2.10
N CYS A 67 -1.28 5.53 1.39
CA CYS A 67 -0.49 6.49 0.62
C CYS A 67 -1.21 6.94 -0.66
N LEU A 68 -1.79 6.03 -1.43
CA LEU A 68 -2.47 6.37 -2.68
C LEU A 68 -3.80 7.09 -2.46
N ALA A 69 -4.46 6.89 -1.32
CA ALA A 69 -5.65 7.67 -0.97
C ALA A 69 -5.34 9.16 -0.78
N THR A 70 -4.14 9.51 -0.29
CA THR A 70 -3.73 10.91 -0.08
C THR A 70 -3.32 11.65 -1.36
N ASP A 71 -2.96 10.92 -2.41
CA ASP A 71 -2.59 11.48 -3.73
C ASP A 71 -3.83 11.91 -4.56
N THR A 72 -4.90 12.35 -3.90
CA THR A 72 -6.21 12.72 -4.50
C THR A 72 -6.10 13.85 -5.55
N GLU A 73 -4.97 14.54 -5.64
CA GLU A 73 -4.73 15.61 -6.62
C GLU A 73 -4.10 15.13 -7.93
N ARG A 74 -3.85 13.82 -8.12
CA ARG A 74 -3.41 13.29 -9.42
C ARG A 74 -4.57 13.22 -10.40
N ASP A 75 -4.63 14.27 -11.22
CA ASP A 75 -5.30 14.40 -12.53
C ASP A 75 -6.00 13.12 -12.99
N ILE A 76 -7.28 13.04 -12.63
CA ILE A 76 -8.26 12.08 -13.09
C ILE A 76 -8.54 12.31 -14.57
N THR A 77 -7.63 11.86 -15.42
CA THR A 77 -8.03 11.43 -16.77
C THR A 77 -9.16 10.39 -16.63
N ASP A 78 -10.18 10.47 -17.49
CA ASP A 78 -11.51 9.82 -17.38
C ASP A 78 -11.52 8.31 -17.00
N HIS A 79 -10.39 7.63 -17.06
CA HIS A 79 -10.25 6.20 -16.81
C HIS A 79 -9.72 5.83 -15.43
N HIS A 80 -9.28 6.78 -14.60
CA HIS A 80 -8.64 6.48 -13.32
C HIS A 80 -9.44 7.01 -12.12
N ARG A 81 -10.39 6.23 -11.61
CA ARG A 81 -11.06 6.56 -10.33
C ARG A 81 -10.13 6.20 -9.17
N LEU A 82 -9.57 7.21 -8.51
CA LEU A 82 -8.91 7.03 -7.21
C LEU A 82 -9.97 6.92 -6.09
N PRO A 83 -9.74 6.10 -5.05
CA PRO A 83 -8.62 5.18 -4.89
C PRO A 83 -8.75 3.95 -5.81
N LEU A 84 -7.60 3.45 -6.29
CA LEU A 84 -7.54 2.25 -7.11
C LEU A 84 -8.01 1.01 -6.34
N PRO A 85 -8.69 0.05 -7.00
CA PRO A 85 -8.95 -1.25 -6.41
C PRO A 85 -7.63 -1.96 -6.07
N ILE A 86 -7.46 -2.34 -4.80
CA ILE A 86 -6.33 -3.14 -4.31
C ILE A 86 -6.86 -4.49 -3.83
N ALA A 87 -6.35 -5.58 -4.40
CA ALA A 87 -6.69 -6.95 -4.01
C ALA A 87 -5.46 -7.66 -3.43
N VAL A 88 -5.64 -8.32 -2.29
CA VAL A 88 -4.60 -9.14 -1.67
C VAL A 88 -4.95 -10.61 -1.87
N VAL A 89 -3.99 -11.40 -2.35
CA VAL A 89 -4.09 -12.85 -2.41
C VAL A 89 -2.96 -13.45 -1.58
N SER A 90 -3.34 -14.03 -0.46
CA SER A 90 -2.42 -14.51 0.56
C SER A 90 -2.53 -16.04 0.65
N PHE A 91 -1.39 -16.73 0.76
CA PHE A 91 -1.30 -18.19 0.81
C PHE A 91 -0.53 -18.66 2.04
N ASN A 92 -1.11 -19.61 2.79
CA ASN A 92 -0.53 -20.21 3.99
C ASN A 92 -0.12 -19.15 5.02
N ASP A 93 -1.01 -18.19 5.24
CA ASP A 93 -0.74 -16.99 6.01
C ASP A 93 -0.59 -17.36 7.49
N PRO A 94 0.52 -16.97 8.14
CA PRO A 94 0.57 -16.99 9.59
C PRO A 94 -0.53 -16.06 10.14
N ASN A 95 -1.16 -16.41 11.25
CA ASN A 95 -2.16 -15.52 11.85
C ASN A 95 -1.51 -14.23 12.39
N ILE A 96 -2.07 -13.07 12.04
CA ILE A 96 -1.81 -11.81 12.75
C ILE A 96 -2.79 -11.75 13.93
N ASP A 97 -2.34 -12.08 15.15
CA ASP A 97 -3.23 -12.08 16.34
C ASP A 97 -3.56 -10.67 16.88
N ASN A 98 -3.51 -9.65 16.02
CA ASN A 98 -3.88 -8.29 16.37
C ASN A 98 -5.30 -7.99 15.88
N ARG A 99 -6.28 -8.14 16.78
CA ARG A 99 -7.70 -7.90 16.49
C ARG A 99 -7.98 -6.49 15.96
N VAL A 100 -7.31 -5.47 16.48
CA VAL A 100 -7.50 -4.09 16.03
C VAL A 100 -7.09 -3.94 14.57
N PHE A 101 -6.03 -4.62 14.17
CA PHE A 101 -5.57 -4.62 12.79
C PHE A 101 -6.50 -5.44 11.88
N ILE A 102 -6.98 -6.60 12.34
CA ILE A 102 -7.95 -7.41 11.59
C ILE A 102 -9.25 -6.61 11.36
N ASP A 103 -9.81 -5.99 12.39
CA ASP A 103 -10.99 -5.13 12.28
C ASP A 103 -10.75 -3.99 11.29
N HIS A 104 -9.55 -3.40 11.29
CA HIS A 104 -9.19 -2.34 10.33
C HIS A 104 -9.18 -2.83 8.88
N LEU A 105 -8.69 -4.05 8.62
CA LEU A 105 -8.65 -4.63 7.28
C LEU A 105 -10.03 -5.04 6.75
N GLN A 106 -10.97 -5.33 7.65
CA GLN A 106 -12.32 -5.78 7.30
C GLN A 106 -13.29 -4.62 7.03
N ASN A 107 -12.84 -3.37 7.21
CA ASN A 107 -13.70 -2.19 7.28
C ASN A 107 -13.32 -1.11 6.26
#